data_AF-A0A1Z5IZW6-F1
#
_entry.id   AF-A0A1Z5IZW6-F1
#
_cell.length_a   1.000
_cell.length_b   1.000
_cell.length_c   1.000
_cell.angle_alpha   90.00
_cell.angle_beta   90.00
_cell.angle_gamma   90.00
#
_symmetry.space_group_name_H-M   'P 1'
#
loop_
_entity.id
_entity.type
_entity.pdbx_description
1 polymer ?
#
loop_
_entity_poly.entity_id
_entity_poly.type
_entity_poly.pdbx_seq_one_letter_code
_entity_poly.pdbx_strand_id
1 'polypeptide(L)'
;MQKELTYYHRYLRSYWWTEIFNTVIFVVALGATVVNGLIGGRDLISASTSSWLFILVLIVIGVTIIMMFGKVNRQNRAVAQFKLFMAKDDKQLSQDDEPLYKQCKRYYQRGHQLDKLNMVIALGVVCGYILISI
;
A
#
# COMPACT_ATOMS: atom_id res chain seq x y z
N MET A 1 1.46 -3.72 -29.09
CA MET A 1 2.16 -4.08 -27.84
C MET A 1 2.52 -2.84 -27.03
N GLN A 2 3.19 -1.84 -27.61
CA GLN A 2 3.53 -0.55 -26.97
C GLN A 2 2.38 0.18 -26.22
N LYS A 3 1.15 0.24 -26.77
CA LYS A 3 -0.01 0.84 -26.09
C LYS A 3 -0.40 0.11 -24.79
N GLU A 4 -0.30 -1.22 -24.77
CA GLU A 4 -0.58 -2.04 -23.58
C GLU A 4 0.53 -1.90 -22.53
N LEU A 5 1.80 -1.90 -22.96
CA LEU A 5 2.95 -1.64 -22.08
C LEU A 5 2.89 -0.25 -21.44
N THR A 6 2.43 0.76 -22.18
CA THR A 6 2.22 2.11 -21.65
C THR A 6 1.10 2.16 -20.61
N TYR A 7 0.02 1.40 -20.85
CA TYR A 7 -1.04 1.19 -19.86
C TYR A 7 -0.46 0.55 -18.59
N TYR A 8 0.24 -0.58 -18.70
CA TYR A 8 0.85 -1.26 -17.55
C TYR A 8 1.86 -0.38 -16.82
N HIS A 9 2.71 0.36 -17.55
CA HIS A 9 3.67 1.29 -16.95
C HIS A 9 2.99 2.31 -16.04
N ARG A 10 1.90 2.94 -16.50
CA ARG A 10 1.18 3.94 -15.71
C ARG A 10 0.61 3.35 -14.42
N TYR A 11 -0.07 2.20 -14.51
CA TYR A 11 -0.74 1.60 -13.36
C TYR A 11 0.24 0.89 -12.40
N LEU A 12 1.29 0.24 -12.91
CA LEU A 12 2.33 -0.40 -12.08
C LEU A 12 3.19 0.64 -11.36
N ARG A 13 3.54 1.76 -12.02
CA ARG A 13 4.19 2.88 -11.36
C ARG A 13 3.29 3.45 -10.26
N SER A 14 2.00 3.65 -10.55
CA SER A 14 1.07 4.14 -9.54
C SER A 14 0.89 3.16 -8.39
N TYR A 15 0.87 1.86 -8.64
CA TYR A 15 0.81 0.80 -7.63
C TYR A 15 2.05 0.85 -6.72
N TRP A 16 3.25 0.90 -7.30
CA TRP A 16 4.49 1.01 -6.54
C TRP A 16 4.52 2.24 -5.62
N TRP A 17 4.08 3.41 -6.12
CA TRP A 17 3.96 4.61 -5.29
C TRP A 17 2.92 4.48 -4.17
N THR A 18 1.79 3.83 -4.45
CA THR A 18 0.78 3.53 -3.42
C THR A 18 1.36 2.63 -2.34
N GLU A 19 2.11 1.59 -2.69
CA GLU A 19 2.73 0.71 -1.71
C GLU A 19 3.80 1.40 -0.85
N ILE A 20 4.60 2.31 -1.44
CA ILE A 20 5.53 3.14 -0.65
C ILE A 20 4.77 3.99 0.36
N PHE A 21 3.69 4.64 -0.07
CA PHE A 21 2.89 5.49 0.81
C PHE A 21 2.26 4.69 1.95
N ASN A 22 1.74 3.49 1.67
CA ASN A 22 1.24 2.56 2.67
C ASN A 22 2.33 2.17 3.68
N THR A 23 3.55 1.88 3.22
CA THR A 23 4.69 1.57 4.11
C THR A 23 4.96 2.72 5.07
N VAL A 24 5.00 3.96 4.57
CA VAL A 24 5.22 5.15 5.41
C VAL A 24 4.13 5.28 6.47
N ILE A 25 2.86 5.13 6.10
CA ILE A 25 1.73 5.18 7.06
C ILE A 25 1.89 4.10 8.13
N PHE A 26 2.18 2.85 7.73
CA PHE A 26 2.28 1.77 8.69
C PHE A 26 3.49 1.91 9.63
N VAL A 27 4.63 2.42 9.14
CA VAL A 27 5.79 2.72 9.99
C VAL A 27 5.46 3.84 10.99
N VAL A 28 4.77 4.89 10.56
CA VAL A 28 4.31 5.97 11.46
C VAL A 28 3.32 5.42 12.50
N ALA A 29 2.39 4.56 12.09
CA ALA A 29 1.42 3.93 12.99
C ALA A 29 2.10 3.02 14.02
N LEU A 30 3.10 2.21 13.61
CA LEU A 30 3.92 1.43 14.53
C LEU A 30 4.67 2.34 15.51
N GLY A 31 5.30 3.41 15.01
CA GLY A 31 6.02 4.37 15.85
C GLY A 31 5.11 5.00 16.90
N ALA A 32 3.91 5.43 16.50
CA ALA A 32 2.90 5.97 17.42
C ALA A 32 2.45 4.92 18.46
N THR A 33 2.27 3.67 18.05
CA THR A 33 1.87 2.57 18.96
C THR A 33 2.97 2.26 19.98
N VAL A 34 4.22 2.19 19.55
CA VAL A 34 5.38 1.95 20.43
C VAL A 34 5.61 3.11 21.40
N VAL A 35 5.50 4.36 20.93
CA VAL A 35 5.63 5.55 21.79
C VAL A 35 4.50 5.60 22.83
N ASN A 36 3.26 5.30 22.45
CA ASN A 36 2.14 5.21 23.40
C ASN A 36 2.34 4.09 24.42
N GLY A 37 2.88 2.93 24.01
CA GLY A 37 3.19 1.82 24.90
C GLY A 37 4.36 2.10 25.87
N LEU A 38 5.36 2.87 25.43
CA LEU A 38 6.55 3.20 26.23
C LEU A 38 6.34 4.38 27.19
N ILE A 39 5.52 5.36 26.84
CA ILE A 39 5.30 6.56 27.65
C ILE A 39 4.29 6.32 28.80
N GLY A 40 3.59 5.18 28.80
CA GLY A 40 2.60 4.86 29.82
C GLY A 40 1.34 5.68 29.60
N GLY A 41 0.22 4.98 29.34
CA GLY A 41 -1.08 5.56 29.04
C GLY A 41 -1.77 6.27 30.21
N ARG A 42 -1.10 7.24 30.85
CA ARG A 42 -1.71 8.13 31.83
C ARG A 42 -1.59 9.58 31.36
N ASP A 43 -2.76 10.13 31.04
CA ASP A 43 -3.09 11.53 31.24
C ASP A 43 -2.53 12.59 30.28
N LEU A 44 -2.78 12.46 28.97
CA LEU A 44 -2.56 13.61 28.07
C LEU A 44 -3.77 14.12 27.28
N ILE A 45 -4.87 13.37 27.20
CA ILE A 45 -6.09 13.85 26.52
C ILE A 45 -7.32 13.34 27.27
N SER A 46 -8.19 14.24 27.73
CA SER A 46 -9.44 13.86 28.38
C SER A 46 -10.20 12.85 27.51
N ALA A 47 -10.75 11.80 28.13
CA ALA A 47 -11.38 10.68 27.43
C ALA A 47 -12.49 11.11 26.43
N SER A 48 -13.12 12.28 26.64
CA SER A 48 -14.13 12.82 25.73
C SER A 48 -13.52 13.52 24.51
N THR A 49 -12.40 14.24 24.67
CA THR A 49 -11.71 14.95 23.58
C THR A 49 -10.93 13.96 22.70
N SER A 50 -10.35 12.91 23.29
CA SER A 50 -9.67 11.85 22.54
C SER A 50 -10.66 11.04 21.70
N SER A 51 -11.87 10.77 22.22
CA SER A 51 -12.90 10.01 21.50
C SER A 51 -13.40 10.73 20.24
N TRP A 52 -13.67 12.04 20.30
CA TRP A 52 -14.13 12.80 19.14
C TRP A 52 -13.04 12.95 18.07
N LEU A 53 -11.81 13.29 18.47
CA LEU A 53 -10.66 13.36 17.56
C LEU A 53 -10.38 12.00 16.92
N PHE A 54 -10.50 10.92 17.68
CA PHE A 54 -10.34 9.55 17.18
C PHE A 54 -11.41 9.19 16.13
N ILE A 55 -12.69 9.51 16.39
CA ILE A 55 -13.78 9.31 15.43
C ILE A 55 -13.53 10.11 14.15
N LEU A 56 -13.09 11.37 14.27
CA LEU A 56 -12.79 12.22 13.11
C LEU A 56 -11.64 11.65 12.28
N VAL A 57 -10.59 11.14 12.93
CA VAL A 57 -9.49 10.42 12.27
C VAL A 57 -10.02 9.17 11.55
N LEU A 58 -10.88 8.37 12.18
CA LEU A 58 -11.48 7.19 11.54
C LEU A 58 -12.35 7.55 10.33
N ILE A 59 -13.12 8.64 10.38
CA ILE A 59 -13.91 9.13 9.24
C ILE A 59 -12.99 9.56 8.10
N VAL A 60 -11.93 10.32 8.39
CA VAL A 60 -10.96 10.75 7.37
C VAL A 60 -10.29 9.55 6.73
N ILE A 61 -9.86 8.56 7.52
CA ILE A 61 -9.29 7.30 7.01
C ILE A 61 -10.33 6.57 6.14
N GLY A 62 -11.57 6.42 6.61
CA GLY A 62 -12.65 5.75 5.89
C GLY A 62 -12.96 6.40 4.54
N VAL A 63 -13.11 7.73 4.50
CA VAL A 63 -13.33 8.48 3.26
C VAL A 63 -12.16 8.34 2.30
N THR A 64 -10.94 8.40 2.84
CA THR A 64 -9.71 8.24 2.05
C THR A 64 -9.63 6.86 1.42
N ILE A 65 -9.97 5.80 2.16
CA ILE A 65 -10.04 4.42 1.64
C ILE A 65 -11.09 4.31 0.52
N ILE A 66 -12.29 4.86 0.72
CA ILE A 66 -13.38 4.82 -0.28
C ILE A 66 -12.95 5.53 -1.58
N MET A 67 -12.36 6.72 -1.48
CA MET A 67 -11.88 7.46 -2.65
C MET A 67 -10.75 6.72 -3.39
N MET A 68 -9.88 6.03 -2.66
CA MET A 68 -8.78 5.26 -3.25
C MET A 68 -9.23 3.91 -3.82
N PHE A 69 -10.38 3.37 -3.40
CA PHE A 69 -10.84 2.04 -3.82
C PHE A 69 -10.93 1.88 -5.35
N GLY A 70 -11.48 2.87 -6.05
CA GLY A 70 -11.57 2.85 -7.51
C GLY A 70 -10.22 2.94 -8.24
N LYS A 71 -9.20 3.51 -7.58
CA LYS A 71 -7.81 3.57 -8.07
C LYS A 71 -7.10 2.25 -7.80
N VAL A 72 -7.22 1.71 -6.58
CA VAL A 72 -6.64 0.43 -6.15
C VAL A 72 -7.19 -0.73 -6.98
N ASN A 73 -8.49 -0.75 -7.26
CA ASN A 73 -9.08 -1.80 -8.09
C ASN A 73 -8.50 -1.81 -9.52
N ARG A 74 -8.28 -0.63 -10.11
CA ARG A 74 -7.63 -0.51 -11.44
C ARG A 74 -6.16 -0.93 -11.40
N GLN A 75 -5.45 -0.58 -10.33
CA GLN A 75 -4.06 -1.04 -10.10
C GLN A 75 -4.01 -2.56 -9.98
N ASN A 76 -4.83 -3.17 -9.14
CA ASN A 76 -4.88 -4.62 -8.93
C ASN A 76 -5.21 -5.38 -10.23
N ARG A 77 -6.16 -4.87 -11.01
CA ARG A 77 -6.47 -5.44 -12.33
C ARG A 77 -5.27 -5.38 -13.26
N ALA A 78 -4.57 -4.24 -13.32
CA ALA A 78 -3.37 -4.09 -14.14
C ALA A 78 -2.22 -4.99 -13.67
N VAL A 79 -2.02 -5.15 -12.36
CA VAL A 79 -1.03 -6.06 -11.75
C VAL A 79 -1.34 -7.52 -12.12
N ALA A 80 -2.60 -7.94 -12.03
CA ALA A 80 -3.02 -9.30 -12.39
C ALA A 80 -2.87 -9.57 -13.90
N GLN A 81 -3.27 -8.62 -14.75
CA GLN A 81 -3.10 -8.73 -16.20
C GLN A 81 -1.62 -8.73 -16.60
N PHE A 82 -0.79 -7.91 -15.97
CA PHE A 82 0.65 -7.90 -16.22
C PHE A 82 1.33 -9.20 -15.75
N LYS A 83 0.88 -9.81 -14.64
CA LYS A 83 1.34 -11.14 -14.22
C LYS A 83 1.04 -12.20 -15.29
N LEU A 84 -0.16 -12.19 -15.85
CA LEU A 84 -0.54 -13.09 -16.96
C LEU A 84 0.25 -12.77 -18.24
N PHE A 85 0.57 -11.50 -18.48
CA PHE A 85 1.39 -11.07 -19.61
C PHE A 85 2.83 -11.61 -19.50
N MET A 86 3.47 -11.46 -18.34
CA MET A 86 4.80 -12.03 -18.09
C MET A 86 4.81 -13.57 -18.15
N ALA A 87 3.72 -14.24 -17.77
CA ALA A 87 3.62 -15.70 -17.86
C ALA A 87 3.50 -16.21 -19.31
N LYS A 88 3.19 -15.33 -20.26
CA LYS A 88 3.12 -15.62 -21.71
C LYS A 88 4.44 -15.30 -22.42
N ASP A 89 5.57 -15.20 -21.70
CA ASP A 89 6.94 -14.83 -22.14
C ASP A 89 7.56 -15.83 -23.16
N ASP A 90 6.79 -16.24 -24.17
CA ASP A 90 7.26 -16.90 -25.40
C ASP A 90 6.84 -16.12 -26.65
N LYS A 91 6.24 -14.93 -26.49
CA LYS A 91 5.79 -14.09 -27.60
C LYS A 91 6.64 -12.85 -27.76
N GLN A 92 7.64 -12.96 -28.64
CA GLN A 92 8.25 -11.90 -29.46
C GLN A 92 7.99 -10.47 -28.94
N LEU A 93 8.70 -10.06 -27.89
CA LEU A 93 8.81 -8.64 -27.60
C LEU A 93 9.65 -7.99 -28.71
N SER A 94 9.11 -6.93 -29.33
CA SER A 94 9.91 -6.08 -30.21
C SER A 94 11.07 -5.48 -29.41
N GLN A 95 12.27 -5.36 -30.01
CA GLN A 95 13.44 -4.76 -29.36
C GLN A 95 13.15 -3.35 -28.83
N ASP A 96 12.28 -2.60 -29.49
CA ASP A 96 11.88 -1.25 -29.09
C ASP A 96 11.02 -1.22 -27.81
N ASP A 97 10.30 -2.30 -27.51
CA ASP A 97 9.39 -2.43 -26.36
C ASP A 97 10.08 -3.03 -25.11
N GLU A 98 11.25 -3.64 -25.28
CA GLU A 98 12.05 -4.26 -24.23
C GLU A 98 12.42 -3.31 -23.06
N PRO A 99 12.87 -2.06 -23.27
CA PRO A 99 13.20 -1.16 -22.16
C PRO A 99 11.97 -0.81 -21.32
N LEU A 100 10.82 -0.60 -21.96
CA LEU A 100 9.56 -0.27 -21.28
C LEU A 100 9.05 -1.47 -20.49
N TYR A 101 9.16 -2.67 -21.05
CA TYR A 101 8.84 -3.93 -20.35
C TYR A 101 9.69 -4.14 -19.10
N LYS A 102 11.02 -3.96 -19.20
CA LYS A 102 11.93 -4.06 -18.04
C LYS A 102 11.54 -3.09 -16.93
N GLN A 103 11.12 -1.87 -17.26
CA GLN A 103 10.62 -0.92 -16.26
C GLN A 103 9.32 -1.39 -15.62
N CYS A 104 8.35 -1.88 -16.40
CA CYS A 104 7.11 -2.44 -15.88
C CYS A 104 7.37 -3.61 -14.92
N LYS A 105 8.25 -4.54 -15.31
CA LYS A 105 8.68 -5.67 -14.48
C LYS A 105 9.31 -5.21 -13.17
N ARG A 106 10.15 -4.17 -13.22
CA ARG A 106 10.77 -3.58 -12.02
C ARG A 106 9.73 -2.97 -11.07
N TYR A 107 8.76 -2.22 -11.58
CA TYR A 107 7.69 -1.66 -10.75
C TYR A 107 6.80 -2.75 -10.14
N TYR A 108 6.47 -3.78 -10.91
CA TYR A 108 5.72 -4.93 -10.43
C TYR A 108 6.44 -5.62 -9.27
N GLN A 109 7.72 -5.98 -9.45
CA GLN A 109 8.49 -6.70 -8.44
C GLN A 109 8.67 -5.89 -7.15
N ARG A 110 9.03 -4.60 -7.27
CA ARG A 110 9.20 -3.71 -6.11
C ARG A 110 7.88 -3.46 -5.39
N GLY A 111 6.80 -3.20 -6.12
CA GLY A 111 5.47 -3.03 -5.54
C GLY A 111 5.03 -4.30 -4.80
N HIS A 112 5.23 -5.47 -5.39
CA HIS A 112 4.84 -6.74 -4.76
C HIS A 112 5.66 -7.07 -3.50
N GLN A 113 6.94 -6.70 -3.46
CA GLN A 113 7.75 -6.83 -2.23
C GLN A 113 7.26 -5.88 -1.14
N LEU A 114 6.92 -4.64 -1.48
CA LEU A 114 6.37 -3.66 -0.54
C LEU A 114 5.00 -4.07 -0.03
N ASP A 115 4.12 -4.61 -0.88
CA ASP A 115 2.81 -5.13 -0.49
C ASP A 115 2.93 -6.26 0.55
N LYS A 116 3.85 -7.21 0.34
CA LYS A 116 4.15 -8.25 1.36
C LYS A 116 4.67 -7.65 2.67
N LEU A 117 5.59 -6.69 2.57
CA LEU A 117 6.13 -6.00 3.75
C LEU A 117 5.01 -5.26 4.50
N ASN A 118 4.17 -4.53 3.79
CA ASN A 118 3.03 -3.78 4.29
C ASN A 118 2.04 -4.70 5.02
N MET A 119 1.76 -5.89 4.46
CA MET A 119 0.91 -6.88 5.12
C MET A 119 1.50 -7.35 6.46
N VAL A 120 2.81 -7.62 6.52
CA VAL A 120 3.49 -8.01 7.77
C VAL A 120 3.47 -6.88 8.80
N ILE A 121 3.78 -5.65 8.38
CA ILE A 121 3.78 -4.48 9.26
C ILE A 121 2.36 -4.23 9.78
N ALA A 122 1.34 -4.28 8.92
CA ALA A 122 -0.06 -4.11 9.31
C ALA A 122 -0.51 -5.17 10.32
N LEU A 123 -0.13 -6.43 10.12
CA LEU A 123 -0.37 -7.50 11.10
C LEU A 123 0.30 -7.18 12.44
N GLY A 124 1.55 -6.70 12.41
CA GLY A 124 2.28 -6.26 13.60
C GLY A 124 1.58 -5.10 14.34
N VAL A 125 1.05 -4.11 13.61
CA VAL A 125 0.26 -3.00 14.19
C VAL A 125 -0.99 -3.54 14.88
N VAL A 126 -1.75 -4.41 14.22
CA VAL A 126 -2.98 -4.99 14.78
C VAL A 126 -2.68 -5.83 16.01
N CYS A 127 -1.70 -6.73 15.93
CA CYS A 127 -1.29 -7.55 17.07
C CYS A 127 -0.77 -6.71 18.24
N GLY A 128 0.04 -5.68 17.98
CA GLY A 128 0.54 -4.76 18.99
C GLY A 128 -0.59 -3.98 19.69
N TYR A 129 -1.57 -3.51 18.91
CA TYR A 129 -2.74 -2.82 19.48
C TYR A 129 -3.58 -3.75 20.36
N ILE A 130 -3.83 -4.99 19.91
CA ILE A 130 -4.55 -6.00 20.69
C ILE A 130 -3.82 -6.30 22.01
N LEU A 131 -2.50 -6.47 21.97
CA LEU A 131 -1.70 -6.74 23.17
C LEU A 131 -1.66 -5.57 24.16
N ILE A 132 -1.74 -4.33 23.69
CA ILE A 132 -1.83 -3.14 24.56
C ILE A 132 -3.25 -2.95 25.12
N SER A 133 -4.26 -3.47 24.43
CA SER A 133 -5.68 -3.29 24.78
C SER A 133 -6.25 -4.42 25.67
N ILE A 134 -5.49 -5.50 25.89
CA ILE A 134 -5.80 -6.61 26.83
C ILE A 134 -5.04 -6.37 28.13
#